data_AF-A0A6N7YGJ7-F1
#
_entry.id   AF-A0A6N7YGJ7-F1
#
_cell.length_a   1.000
_cell.length_b   1.000
_cell.length_c   1.000
_cell.angle_alpha   90.00
_cell.angle_beta   90.00
_cell.angle_gamma   90.00
#
_symmetry.space_group_name_H-M   'P 1'
#
loop_
_entity.id
_entity.type
_entity.pdbx_description
1 polymer ?
#
loop_
_entity_poly.entity_id
_entity_poly.type
_entity_poly.pdbx_seq_one_letter_code
_entity_poly.pdbx_strand_id
1 'polypeptide(L)'
;MKTMKKVAAVLLAVMLMAPAAVNAAAPSATKATIAGQKAAVSTVYTGKAQLPATVTINGKTLIAGQDFVYVNAAAKTDAGTYTVSIKGIGAFEGTATVTYTVNKAAAATKTTKVAAKKAYKASSLKKKAKKFSVKVAGATYTVKGKKAKKYIKVSKKGKVTVKKGIKKGTYKIVIKVKATKNTEAGKKVVKIVIK
;
A
#
# COMPACT_ATOMS: atom_id res chain seq x y z
N MET A 1 -10.02 -47.34 76.04
CA MET A 1 -9.69 -48.45 75.11
C MET A 1 -8.92 -47.83 73.95
N LYS A 2 -7.59 -47.81 73.90
CA LYS A 2 -6.67 -48.94 73.69
C LYS A 2 -7.13 -49.79 72.50
N THR A 3 -6.44 -49.67 71.36
CA THR A 3 -5.76 -50.79 70.68
C THR A 3 -5.06 -50.33 69.40
N MET A 4 -3.81 -50.79 69.27
CA MET A 4 -2.89 -50.66 68.14
C MET A 4 -3.37 -51.43 66.91
N LYS A 5 -2.85 -51.09 65.72
CA LYS A 5 -2.39 -52.09 64.74
C LYS A 5 -1.40 -51.51 63.71
N LYS A 6 -0.21 -52.13 63.75
CA LYS A 6 1.00 -52.08 62.91
C LYS A 6 0.77 -51.81 61.42
N VAL A 7 1.61 -50.98 60.79
CA VAL A 7 2.08 -51.19 59.41
C VAL A 7 3.54 -50.72 59.26
N ALA A 8 4.37 -51.69 58.84
CA ALA A 8 5.64 -51.63 58.10
C ALA A 8 6.75 -50.65 58.50
N ALA A 9 7.85 -51.23 58.98
CA ALA A 9 9.15 -50.61 59.10
C ALA A 9 9.71 -50.24 57.70
N VAL A 10 9.77 -48.92 57.48
CA VAL A 10 10.83 -48.12 56.85
C VAL A 10 11.88 -48.90 56.06
N LEU A 11 11.77 -48.79 54.74
CA LEU A 11 12.84 -49.06 53.77
C LEU A 11 13.95 -48.03 53.96
N LEU A 12 15.15 -48.53 54.25
CA LEU A 12 16.41 -47.81 54.33
C LEU A 12 16.71 -47.17 52.96
N ALA A 13 16.57 -45.85 52.84
CA ALA A 13 17.13 -45.09 51.74
C ALA A 13 18.02 -43.99 52.32
N VAL A 14 19.32 -44.28 52.30
CA VAL A 14 20.41 -43.34 52.56
C VAL A 14 20.15 -42.05 51.79
N MET A 15 19.96 -40.95 52.50
CA MET A 15 19.97 -39.61 51.92
C MET A 15 21.37 -39.36 51.34
N LEU A 16 21.54 -39.63 50.04
CA LEU A 16 22.56 -39.00 49.23
C LEU A 16 22.21 -37.51 49.15
N MET A 17 22.79 -36.72 50.04
CA MET A 17 22.86 -35.27 49.87
C MET A 17 23.72 -34.98 48.64
N ALA A 18 23.07 -34.88 47.48
CA ALA A 18 23.66 -34.25 46.32
C ALA A 18 23.77 -32.74 46.60
N PRO A 19 24.94 -32.10 46.40
CA PRO A 19 25.00 -30.66 46.42
C PRO A 19 24.08 -30.13 45.32
N ALA A 20 23.08 -29.32 45.71
CA ALA A 20 22.27 -28.59 44.77
C ALA A 20 23.22 -27.72 43.94
N ALA A 21 23.44 -28.11 42.68
CA ALA A 21 24.08 -27.25 41.72
C ALA A 21 23.24 -25.98 41.65
N VAL A 22 23.80 -24.88 42.17
CA VAL A 22 23.32 -23.54 41.91
C VAL A 22 23.41 -23.36 40.40
N ASN A 23 22.29 -23.60 39.71
CA ASN A 23 22.19 -23.35 38.30
C ASN A 23 22.24 -21.83 38.14
N ALA A 24 23.45 -21.29 37.97
CA ALA A 24 23.65 -19.89 37.61
C ALA A 24 22.73 -19.60 36.41
N ALA A 25 21.84 -18.62 36.56
CA ALA A 25 21.00 -18.18 35.46
C ALA A 25 21.93 -17.86 34.27
N ALA A 26 21.71 -18.55 33.14
CA ALA A 26 22.45 -18.25 31.92
C ALA A 26 22.40 -16.74 31.68
N PRO A 27 23.50 -16.09 31.27
CA PRO A 27 23.50 -14.66 31.00
C PRO A 27 22.35 -14.36 30.04
N SER A 28 21.40 -13.51 30.48
CA SER A 28 20.29 -13.10 29.63
C SER A 28 20.85 -12.54 28.34
N ALA A 29 20.43 -13.08 27.20
CA ALA A 29 20.88 -12.62 25.90
C ALA A 29 20.75 -11.09 25.83
N THR A 30 21.86 -10.39 25.58
CA THR A 30 21.87 -8.93 25.54
C THR A 30 20.94 -8.46 24.43
N LYS A 31 19.93 -7.65 24.79
CA LYS A 31 18.97 -7.12 23.83
C LYS A 31 19.64 -6.11 22.90
N ALA A 32 19.17 -6.04 21.66
CA ALA A 32 19.62 -5.01 20.73
C ALA A 32 18.90 -3.69 21.03
N THR A 33 19.66 -2.64 21.33
CA THR A 33 19.08 -1.31 21.58
C THR A 33 18.73 -0.58 20.29
N ILE A 34 17.54 0.03 20.25
CA ILE A 34 17.09 0.96 19.20
C ILE A 34 16.97 2.40 19.72
N ALA A 35 17.44 2.68 20.94
CA ALA A 35 17.29 4.00 21.57
C ALA A 35 17.91 5.13 20.72
N GLY A 36 17.12 6.19 20.50
CA GLY A 36 17.56 7.39 19.77
C GLY A 36 17.72 7.22 18.26
N GLN A 37 17.46 6.02 17.73
CA GLN A 37 17.58 5.75 16.31
C GLN A 37 16.45 6.39 15.50
N LYS A 38 16.77 6.71 14.24
CA LYS A 38 15.81 7.24 13.27
C LYS A 38 15.70 6.28 12.09
N ALA A 39 14.46 6.03 11.66
CA ALA A 39 14.19 5.24 10.47
C ALA A 39 13.22 5.96 9.54
N ALA A 40 13.34 5.67 8.25
CA ALA A 40 12.43 6.14 7.22
C ALA A 40 11.80 4.95 6.50
N VAL A 41 10.49 4.99 6.30
CA VAL A 41 9.75 3.95 5.60
C VAL A 41 8.71 4.58 4.69
N SER A 42 8.45 3.97 3.54
CA SER A 42 7.45 4.48 2.62
C SER A 42 6.46 3.40 2.22
N THR A 43 5.21 3.81 2.05
CA THR A 43 4.12 2.97 1.57
C THR A 43 3.33 3.76 0.53
N VAL A 44 2.43 3.11 -0.20
CA VAL A 44 1.53 3.78 -1.14
C VAL A 44 0.14 3.88 -0.52
N TYR A 45 -0.56 4.98 -0.79
CA TYR A 45 -1.96 5.17 -0.41
C TYR A 45 -2.84 4.00 -0.88
N THR A 46 -3.53 3.37 0.08
CA THR A 46 -4.42 2.22 -0.19
C THR A 46 -5.90 2.53 0.05
N GLY A 47 -6.22 3.71 0.59
CA GLY A 47 -7.58 4.05 1.02
C GLY A 47 -7.96 3.53 2.41
N LYS A 48 -7.03 2.87 3.12
CA LYS A 48 -7.19 2.42 4.51
C LYS A 48 -6.20 3.15 5.42
N ALA A 49 -6.44 3.12 6.72
CA ALA A 49 -5.50 3.64 7.70
C ALA A 49 -4.21 2.78 7.70
N GLN A 50 -3.05 3.42 7.68
CA GLN A 50 -1.75 2.76 7.52
C GLN A 50 -0.80 3.16 8.66
N LEU A 51 -0.07 2.16 9.16
CA LEU A 51 1.14 2.29 9.95
C LEU A 51 2.21 1.34 9.37
N PRO A 52 3.51 1.59 9.62
CA PRO A 52 4.57 0.75 9.07
C PRO A 52 4.63 -0.64 9.70
N ALA A 53 4.23 -1.68 8.96
CA ALA A 53 4.30 -3.06 9.47
C ALA A 53 5.75 -3.53 9.76
N THR A 54 6.72 -2.97 9.03
CA THR A 54 8.14 -3.27 9.18
C THR A 54 8.96 -1.98 9.19
N VAL A 55 10.03 -1.96 9.99
CA VAL A 55 10.96 -0.81 10.08
C VAL A 55 12.39 -1.33 10.07
N THR A 56 13.25 -0.77 9.23
CA THR A 56 14.68 -1.12 9.22
C THR A 56 15.46 -0.14 10.10
N ILE A 57 16.11 -0.65 11.14
CA ILE A 57 17.01 0.10 12.04
C ILE A 57 18.35 -0.62 12.09
N ASN A 58 19.44 0.10 11.87
CA ASN A 58 20.82 -0.44 11.89
C ASN A 58 20.98 -1.70 11.00
N GLY A 59 20.35 -1.70 9.81
CA GLY A 59 20.39 -2.82 8.88
C GLY A 59 19.51 -4.02 9.26
N LYS A 60 18.81 -3.99 10.40
CA LYS A 60 17.87 -5.05 10.82
C LYS A 60 16.44 -4.64 10.54
N THR A 61 15.65 -5.55 9.98
CA THR A 61 14.21 -5.35 9.77
C THR A 61 13.45 -5.83 11.00
N LEU A 62 12.78 -4.91 11.67
CA LEU A 62 11.93 -5.15 12.83
C LEU A 62 10.47 -5.24 12.38
N ILE A 63 9.69 -6.12 13.00
CA ILE A 63 8.29 -6.41 12.69
C ILE A 63 7.38 -5.89 13.82
N ALA A 64 6.33 -5.15 13.47
CA ALA A 64 5.36 -4.63 14.43
C ALA A 64 4.67 -5.78 15.19
N GLY A 65 4.52 -5.64 16.51
CA GLY A 65 3.91 -6.64 17.39
C GLY A 65 4.83 -7.78 17.81
N GLN A 66 5.97 -7.97 17.13
CA GLN A 66 6.98 -8.97 17.49
C GLN A 66 8.26 -8.35 18.04
N ASP A 67 8.81 -7.36 17.33
CA ASP A 67 10.07 -6.70 17.66
C ASP A 67 9.88 -5.28 18.20
N PHE A 68 8.73 -4.65 17.92
CA PHE A 68 8.38 -3.35 18.47
C PHE A 68 6.87 -3.16 18.62
N VAL A 69 6.49 -2.22 19.47
CA VAL A 69 5.12 -1.67 19.58
C VAL A 69 5.14 -0.16 19.37
N TYR A 70 4.02 0.42 18.94
CA TYR A 70 3.94 1.88 18.80
C TYR A 70 3.68 2.56 20.14
N VAL A 71 4.26 3.75 20.31
CA VAL A 71 3.98 4.63 21.45
C VAL A 71 2.99 5.70 20.99
N ASN A 72 1.74 5.63 21.47
CA ASN A 72 0.68 6.60 21.20
C ASN A 72 0.48 6.93 19.71
N ALA A 73 0.55 5.93 18.82
CA ALA A 73 0.40 6.16 17.38
C ALA A 73 -1.06 6.10 16.94
N ALA A 74 -1.43 7.04 16.08
CA ALA A 74 -2.66 6.99 15.31
C ALA A 74 -2.34 6.69 13.84
N ALA A 75 -2.94 5.63 13.29
CA ALA A 75 -2.81 5.28 11.88
C ALA A 75 -3.35 6.41 10.99
N LYS A 76 -2.71 6.62 9.84
CA LYS A 76 -3.08 7.68 8.89
C LYS A 76 -3.51 7.09 7.57
N THR A 77 -4.64 7.57 7.06
CA THR A 77 -5.20 7.12 5.78
C THR A 77 -4.68 7.96 4.62
N ASP A 78 -4.50 9.26 4.82
CA ASP A 78 -4.14 10.17 3.74
C ASP A 78 -2.65 10.07 3.36
N ALA A 79 -2.35 10.47 2.14
CA ALA A 79 -0.97 10.66 1.71
C ALA A 79 -0.33 11.82 2.48
N GLY A 80 0.91 11.62 2.89
CA GLY A 80 1.65 12.56 3.71
C GLY A 80 2.86 11.92 4.37
N THR A 81 3.66 12.75 5.02
CA THR A 81 4.78 12.31 5.86
C THR A 81 4.39 12.50 7.31
N TYR A 82 4.62 11.47 8.11
CA TYR A 82 4.20 11.38 9.50
C TYR A 82 5.34 10.84 10.35
N THR A 83 5.29 11.11 11.65
CA THR A 83 6.27 10.62 12.63
C THR A 83 5.57 9.81 13.70
N VAL A 84 6.12 8.64 14.02
CA VAL A 84 5.67 7.80 15.13
C VAL A 84 6.86 7.35 15.95
N SER A 85 6.66 7.19 17.25
CA SER A 85 7.64 6.58 18.14
C SER A 85 7.34 5.09 18.28
N ILE A 86 8.38 4.27 18.24
CA ILE A 86 8.29 2.83 18.46
C ILE A 86 9.14 2.44 19.67
N LYS A 87 8.66 1.47 20.44
CA LYS A 87 9.38 0.88 21.58
C LYS A 87 9.73 -0.56 21.25
N GLY A 88 11.01 -0.93 21.38
CA GLY A 88 11.48 -2.30 21.19
C GLY A 88 10.86 -3.27 22.20
N ILE A 89 10.54 -4.47 21.74
CA ILE A 89 10.07 -5.60 22.54
C ILE A 89 10.84 -6.87 22.15
N GLY A 90 10.73 -7.95 22.94
CA GLY A 90 11.42 -9.21 22.68
C GLY A 90 12.94 -9.05 22.70
N ALA A 91 13.59 -9.31 21.56
CA ALA A 91 15.03 -9.20 21.36
C ALA A 91 15.54 -7.74 21.26
N PHE A 92 14.63 -6.76 21.23
CA PHE A 92 14.95 -5.34 21.10
C PHE A 92 14.47 -4.54 22.32
N GLU A 93 15.12 -3.40 22.55
CA GLU A 93 14.76 -2.47 23.64
C GLU A 93 15.04 -1.01 23.28
N GLY A 94 14.52 -0.08 24.09
CA GLY A 94 14.64 1.36 23.86
C GLY A 94 13.57 1.90 22.91
N THR A 95 13.61 3.21 22.66
CA THR A 95 12.64 3.95 21.84
C THR A 95 13.32 4.60 20.64
N ALA A 96 12.73 4.41 19.46
CA ALA A 96 13.17 5.02 18.20
C ALA A 96 12.08 5.90 17.58
N THR A 97 12.48 6.86 16.76
CA THR A 97 11.55 7.69 15.98
C THR A 97 11.54 7.21 14.53
N VAL A 98 10.35 6.94 14.00
CA VAL A 98 10.15 6.48 12.62
C VAL A 98 9.38 7.55 11.86
N THR A 99 9.99 8.07 10.80
CA THR A 99 9.30 8.86 9.79
C THR A 99 8.72 7.91 8.76
N TYR A 100 7.40 7.95 8.57
CA TYR A 100 6.75 7.17 7.52
C TYR A 100 6.02 8.06 6.52
N THR A 101 6.23 7.76 5.25
CA THR A 101 5.60 8.47 4.15
C THR A 101 4.57 7.57 3.48
N VAL A 102 3.32 8.03 3.45
CA VAL A 102 2.26 7.47 2.60
C VAL A 102 2.30 8.23 1.28
N ASN A 103 2.89 7.62 0.26
CA ASN A 103 2.99 8.18 -1.08
C ASN A 103 1.61 8.22 -1.75
N LYS A 104 1.41 9.20 -2.64
CA LYS A 104 0.20 9.27 -3.45
C LYS A 104 0.08 8.04 -4.34
N ALA A 105 -1.13 7.53 -4.50
CA ALA A 105 -1.40 6.47 -5.46
C ALA A 105 -1.32 7.01 -6.89
N ALA A 106 -0.92 6.14 -7.80
CA ALA A 106 -0.89 6.42 -9.23
C ALA A 106 -2.27 6.88 -9.73
N ALA A 107 -2.28 7.82 -10.68
CA ALA A 107 -3.52 8.30 -11.28
C ALA A 107 -4.32 7.17 -11.97
N ALA A 108 -5.64 7.20 -11.88
CA ALA A 108 -6.55 6.23 -12.52
C ALA A 108 -6.37 6.11 -14.06
N THR A 109 -5.73 7.09 -14.71
CA THR A 109 -5.37 6.98 -16.13
C THR A 109 -4.35 5.88 -16.41
N LYS A 110 -3.49 5.52 -15.45
CA LYS A 110 -2.46 4.49 -15.60
C LYS A 110 -3.05 3.08 -15.45
N THR A 111 -4.04 2.91 -14.57
CA THR A 111 -4.65 1.60 -14.25
C THR A 111 -5.86 1.24 -15.13
N THR A 112 -6.39 2.18 -15.91
CA THR A 112 -7.59 1.94 -16.73
C THR A 112 -7.28 1.23 -18.05
N LYS A 113 -8.08 0.20 -18.38
CA LYS A 113 -8.09 -0.58 -19.64
C LYS A 113 -8.53 0.21 -20.89
N VAL A 114 -8.35 1.53 -20.89
CA VAL A 114 -8.62 2.37 -22.05
C VAL A 114 -7.52 2.13 -23.09
N ALA A 115 -7.90 1.67 -24.27
CA ALA A 115 -6.96 1.49 -25.38
C ALA A 115 -6.34 2.82 -25.81
N ALA A 116 -5.02 2.84 -26.02
CA ALA A 116 -4.31 4.04 -26.47
C ALA A 116 -4.64 4.44 -27.92
N LYS A 117 -5.19 3.50 -28.71
CA LYS A 117 -5.54 3.71 -30.12
C LYS A 117 -6.86 3.02 -30.45
N LYS A 118 -7.71 3.70 -31.22
CA LYS A 118 -8.85 3.10 -31.93
C LYS A 118 -8.81 3.51 -33.39
N ALA A 119 -9.08 2.55 -34.27
CA ALA A 119 -9.02 2.73 -35.70
C ALA A 119 -10.37 2.40 -36.34
N TYR A 120 -10.77 3.19 -37.33
CA TYR A 120 -11.97 2.98 -38.12
C TYR A 120 -11.64 3.17 -39.60
N LYS A 121 -12.28 2.40 -40.47
CA LYS A 121 -12.27 2.69 -41.92
C LYS A 121 -13.15 3.90 -42.18
N ALA A 122 -12.71 4.83 -43.02
CA ALA A 122 -13.47 6.02 -43.42
C ALA A 122 -14.82 5.65 -44.04
N SER A 123 -14.86 4.58 -44.83
CA SER A 123 -16.08 4.02 -45.41
C SER A 123 -17.15 3.68 -44.36
N SER A 124 -16.74 3.10 -43.22
CA SER A 124 -17.64 2.74 -42.12
C SER A 124 -18.27 3.95 -41.41
N LEU A 125 -17.71 5.14 -41.62
CA LEU A 125 -18.15 6.42 -41.05
C LEU A 125 -18.76 7.34 -42.11
N LYS A 126 -19.00 6.88 -43.35
CA LYS A 126 -19.63 7.72 -44.40
C LYS A 126 -21.09 8.05 -44.06
N LYS A 127 -21.86 7.03 -43.66
CA LYS A 127 -23.32 7.15 -43.43
C LYS A 127 -23.72 7.16 -41.95
N LYS A 128 -22.93 6.52 -41.08
CA LYS A 128 -23.27 6.32 -39.66
C LYS A 128 -22.12 6.73 -38.75
N ALA A 129 -22.44 7.27 -37.57
CA ALA A 129 -21.46 7.57 -36.53
C ALA A 129 -21.03 6.30 -35.79
N LYS A 130 -19.83 6.31 -35.20
CA LYS A 130 -19.36 5.26 -34.29
C LYS A 130 -19.24 5.81 -32.86
N LYS A 131 -19.57 4.98 -31.88
CA LYS A 131 -19.53 5.34 -30.46
C LYS A 131 -18.67 4.33 -29.70
N PHE A 132 -17.95 4.80 -28.71
CA PHE A 132 -17.19 3.96 -27.78
C PHE A 132 -17.00 4.69 -26.44
N SER A 133 -16.52 3.98 -25.43
CA SER A 133 -16.31 4.55 -24.09
C SER A 133 -14.82 4.65 -23.77
N VAL A 134 -14.42 5.76 -23.16
CA VAL A 134 -13.09 5.97 -22.55
C VAL A 134 -13.23 6.41 -21.10
N LYS A 135 -14.22 5.88 -20.39
CA LYS A 135 -14.54 6.27 -19.01
C LYS A 135 -13.34 6.07 -18.08
N VAL A 136 -12.90 7.17 -17.48
CA VAL A 136 -11.93 7.24 -16.38
C VAL A 136 -12.56 8.09 -15.27
N ALA A 137 -12.55 7.59 -14.04
CA ALA A 137 -13.11 8.30 -12.89
C ALA A 137 -12.35 9.61 -12.62
N GLY A 138 -13.06 10.67 -12.25
CA GLY A 138 -12.48 12.00 -11.98
C GLY A 138 -11.81 12.67 -13.19
N ALA A 139 -11.99 12.14 -14.40
CA ALA A 139 -11.29 12.64 -15.58
C ALA A 139 -12.05 13.73 -16.32
N THR A 140 -11.28 14.65 -16.88
CA THR A 140 -11.70 15.62 -17.89
C THR A 140 -11.26 15.13 -19.27
N TYR A 141 -12.13 15.35 -20.27
CA TYR A 141 -11.91 14.88 -21.64
C TYR A 141 -11.77 16.08 -22.57
N THR A 142 -10.71 16.11 -23.37
CA THR A 142 -10.45 17.19 -24.32
C THR A 142 -10.12 16.62 -25.69
N VAL A 143 -10.90 17.01 -26.70
CA VAL A 143 -10.59 16.73 -28.11
C VAL A 143 -9.61 17.79 -28.62
N LYS A 144 -8.44 17.36 -29.13
CA LYS A 144 -7.41 18.27 -29.66
C LYS A 144 -7.65 18.57 -31.15
N GLY A 145 -7.59 19.86 -31.50
CA GLY A 145 -7.72 20.36 -32.88
C GLY A 145 -9.13 20.86 -33.22
N LYS A 146 -9.22 22.01 -33.89
CA LYS A 146 -10.49 22.66 -34.29
C LYS A 146 -11.32 21.75 -35.19
N LYS A 147 -10.68 21.18 -36.22
CA LYS A 147 -11.30 20.21 -37.14
C LYS A 147 -11.81 18.96 -36.40
N ALA A 148 -11.05 18.46 -35.41
CA ALA A 148 -11.43 17.30 -34.63
C ALA A 148 -12.70 17.54 -33.80
N LYS A 149 -12.82 18.69 -33.15
CA LYS A 149 -13.99 19.06 -32.32
C LYS A 149 -15.31 19.08 -33.10
N LYS A 150 -15.26 19.37 -34.42
CA LYS A 150 -16.44 19.28 -35.29
C LYS A 150 -17.00 17.86 -35.36
N TYR A 151 -16.12 16.85 -35.43
CA TYR A 151 -16.48 15.46 -35.69
C TYR A 151 -16.42 14.53 -34.47
N ILE A 152 -15.65 14.87 -33.44
CA ILE A 152 -15.48 14.05 -32.25
C ILE A 152 -16.08 14.80 -31.06
N LYS A 153 -17.09 14.19 -30.44
CA LYS A 153 -17.69 14.69 -29.20
C LYS A 153 -17.41 13.69 -28.08
N VAL A 154 -17.04 14.20 -26.90
CA VAL A 154 -16.85 13.37 -25.70
C VAL A 154 -17.75 13.92 -24.60
N SER A 155 -18.55 13.06 -23.97
CA SER A 155 -19.39 13.46 -22.84
C SER A 155 -18.58 13.52 -21.54
N LYS A 156 -19.15 14.17 -20.50
CA LYS A 156 -18.59 14.14 -19.13
C LYS A 156 -18.42 12.72 -18.58
N LYS A 157 -19.24 11.76 -19.04
CA LYS A 157 -19.17 10.33 -18.66
C LYS A 157 -18.17 9.53 -19.50
N GLY A 158 -17.37 10.17 -20.37
CA GLY A 158 -16.38 9.51 -21.22
C GLY A 158 -16.96 8.77 -22.43
N LYS A 159 -18.22 9.01 -22.81
CA LYS A 159 -18.78 8.46 -24.06
C LYS A 159 -18.29 9.29 -25.25
N VAL A 160 -17.57 8.65 -26.16
CA VAL A 160 -17.03 9.25 -27.38
C VAL A 160 -17.97 8.96 -28.53
N THR A 161 -18.29 9.99 -29.31
CA THR A 161 -18.98 9.88 -30.60
C THR A 161 -18.06 10.40 -31.70
N VAL A 162 -17.73 9.53 -32.65
CA VAL A 162 -17.06 9.86 -33.90
C VAL A 162 -18.16 10.01 -34.96
N LYS A 163 -18.46 11.25 -35.34
CA LYS A 163 -19.55 11.59 -36.27
C LYS A 163 -19.24 11.10 -37.68
N LYS A 164 -20.31 10.89 -38.45
CA LYS A 164 -20.23 10.57 -39.88
C LYS A 164 -19.53 11.68 -40.68
N GLY A 165 -18.88 11.32 -41.78
CA GLY A 165 -18.19 12.26 -42.67
C GLY A 165 -16.86 12.81 -42.14
N ILE A 166 -16.31 12.23 -41.06
CA ILE A 166 -14.96 12.55 -40.60
C ILE A 166 -13.94 12.15 -41.67
N LYS A 167 -12.97 13.03 -41.97
CA LYS A 167 -11.93 12.79 -42.97
C LYS A 167 -10.88 11.82 -42.44
N LYS A 168 -10.12 11.20 -43.36
CA LYS A 168 -8.97 10.38 -43.02
C LYS A 168 -7.95 11.19 -42.22
N GLY A 169 -7.27 10.54 -41.29
CA GLY A 169 -6.27 11.18 -40.45
C GLY A 169 -6.29 10.66 -39.01
N THR A 170 -5.42 11.24 -38.18
CA THR A 170 -5.29 10.89 -36.76
C THR A 170 -5.77 12.03 -35.87
N TYR A 171 -6.71 11.71 -34.98
CA TYR A 171 -7.28 12.61 -34.01
C TYR A 171 -6.90 12.18 -32.59
N LYS A 172 -6.83 13.13 -31.65
CA LYS A 172 -6.40 12.86 -30.27
C LYS A 172 -7.47 13.31 -29.28
N ILE A 173 -7.86 12.40 -28.40
CA ILE A 173 -8.59 12.71 -27.17
C ILE A 173 -7.58 12.66 -26.03
N VAL A 174 -7.45 13.76 -25.28
CA VAL A 174 -6.65 13.83 -24.06
C VAL A 174 -7.58 13.64 -22.88
N ILE A 175 -7.25 12.68 -22.04
CA ILE A 175 -7.93 12.37 -20.79
C ILE A 175 -7.00 12.87 -19.68
N LYS A 176 -7.45 13.83 -18.87
CA LYS A 176 -6.68 14.35 -17.73
C LYS A 176 -7.41 14.07 -16.42
N VAL A 177 -6.71 13.51 -15.45
CA VAL A 177 -7.14 13.42 -14.06
C VAL A 177 -6.30 14.42 -13.28
N LYS A 178 -6.95 15.29 -12.50
CA LYS A 178 -6.24 16.24 -11.64
C LYS A 178 -5.65 15.49 -10.44
N ALA A 179 -4.51 15.97 -9.93
CA ALA A 179 -4.00 15.48 -8.65
C ALA A 179 -5.00 15.76 -7.54
N THR A 180 -5.02 14.88 -6.55
CA THR A 180 -5.75 15.09 -5.28
C THR A 180 -4.75 15.07 -4.13
N LYS A 181 -5.27 15.12 -2.89
CA LYS A 181 -4.46 14.88 -1.69
C LYS A 181 -3.76 13.52 -1.78
N ASN A 182 -4.49 12.47 -2.20
CA ASN A 182 -4.04 11.08 -2.10
C ASN A 182 -3.64 10.44 -3.44
N THR A 183 -3.85 11.12 -4.56
CA THR A 183 -3.57 10.58 -5.90
C THR A 183 -2.80 11.56 -6.78
N GLU A 184 -1.91 11.04 -7.60
CA GLU A 184 -1.17 11.82 -8.59
C GLU A 184 -2.07 12.35 -9.71
N ALA A 185 -1.61 13.40 -10.40
CA ALA A 185 -2.21 13.81 -11.67
C ALA A 185 -1.93 12.77 -12.76
N GLY A 186 -2.87 12.64 -13.69
CA GLY A 186 -2.81 11.66 -14.77
C GLY A 186 -3.11 12.28 -16.12
N LYS A 187 -2.40 11.82 -17.16
CA LYS A 187 -2.67 12.18 -18.54
C LYS A 187 -2.58 10.95 -19.42
N LYS A 188 -3.64 10.68 -20.19
CA LYS A 188 -3.66 9.63 -21.21
C LYS A 188 -4.16 10.19 -22.53
N VAL A 189 -3.57 9.76 -23.63
CA VAL A 189 -3.96 10.19 -24.97
C VAL A 189 -4.49 8.98 -25.74
N VAL A 190 -5.73 9.10 -26.21
CA VAL A 190 -6.34 8.11 -27.11
C VAL A 190 -6.27 8.65 -28.53
N LYS A 191 -5.56 7.93 -29.41
CA LYS A 191 -5.48 8.22 -30.85
C LYS A 191 -6.67 7.58 -31.56
N ILE A 192 -7.47 8.37 -32.26
CA ILE A 192 -8.51 7.88 -33.18
C ILE A 192 -7.96 8.00 -34.60
N VAL A 193 -7.73 6.87 -35.25
CA VAL A 193 -7.17 6.82 -36.60
C VAL A 193 -8.27 6.47 -37.60
N ILE A 194 -8.51 7.35 -38.55
CA ILE A 194 -9.45 7.13 -39.66
C ILE A 194 -8.62 6.79 -40.90
N LYS A 195 -8.75 5.55 -41.39
CA LYS A 195 -8.02 5.01 -42.55
C LYS A 195 -8.91 4.85 -43.77
#